data_AF-A0A9C9N1F6-F1
#
_entry.id   AF-A0A9C9N1F6-F1
#
_cell.length_a   1.000
_cell.length_b   1.000
_cell.length_c   1.000
_cell.angle_alpha   90.00
_cell.angle_beta   90.00
_cell.angle_gamma   90.00
#
_symmetry.space_group_name_H-M   'P 1'
#
loop_
_entity.id
_entity.type
_entity.pdbx_description
1 polymer ?
#
loop_
_entity_poly.entity_id
_entity_poly.type
_entity_poly.pdbx_seq_one_letter_code
_entity_poly.pdbx_strand_id
1 'polypeptide(L)'
;MMVAGFGYFYCVSTVCRNSPKRPLYVNAVVAGLLAGLLHLSRAEGLLWAIMIPVFYFVTFFKCRESARYPWDVFIAVSLTSVGAYLLVMFPWYVRNVSLWGSLTPPGSSLSLWLTNYNDLFSYPASVLTPQRWFSQGVSSIITARLSSLGNNLLTFAGVQTMIIFLPFFIVGVLKKKHQTWVTNNLIGYGILLGFMSVLFPFAASRGGFLHASSAFSVFVWIMTAVGLKEVITKLPTNKNVAKHQLENLVLVMLVVITGVISLYLFSIRVVGEFDQPLAWRQPAKEFMAIDKGLTMNGIWEEDIIFINDSPSFHWISNRPALVIPNGDEDVLLAAMNRYQAKYLVLQKNHPPGLSDLFANPEQSDSFVTIEQTSDWKILETK
;
A
#
# COMPACT_ATOMS: atom_id res chain seq x y z
N MET A 1 -1.58 11.05 2.90
CA MET A 1 -2.35 10.53 1.73
C MET A 1 -3.83 10.91 1.78
N MET A 2 -4.57 10.60 2.85
CA MET A 2 -6.01 10.90 2.98
C MET A 2 -6.39 12.37 2.66
N VAL A 3 -5.72 13.34 3.29
CA VAL A 3 -6.00 14.78 3.11
C VAL A 3 -5.74 15.21 1.67
N ALA A 4 -4.61 14.80 1.10
CA ALA A 4 -4.25 15.09 -0.28
C ALA A 4 -5.24 14.45 -1.27
N GLY A 5 -5.66 13.21 -1.04
CA GLY A 5 -6.68 12.53 -1.84
C GLY A 5 -8.02 13.25 -1.83
N PHE A 6 -8.51 13.63 -0.64
CA PHE A 6 -9.76 14.40 -0.54
C PHE A 6 -9.68 15.76 -1.28
N GLY A 7 -8.60 16.52 -1.06
CA GLY A 7 -8.37 17.79 -1.75
C GLY A 7 -8.31 17.62 -3.27
N TYR A 8 -7.69 16.54 -3.74
CA TYR A 8 -7.58 16.21 -5.15
C TYR A 8 -8.96 15.96 -5.78
N PHE A 9 -9.79 15.10 -5.17
CA PHE A 9 -11.16 14.85 -5.67
C PHE A 9 -12.08 16.07 -5.56
N TYR A 10 -11.89 16.91 -4.54
CA TYR A 10 -12.62 18.17 -4.41
C TYR A 10 -12.29 19.13 -5.57
N CYS A 11 -11.00 19.33 -5.86
CA CYS A 11 -10.55 20.22 -6.93
C CYS A 11 -11.07 19.77 -8.30
N VAL A 12 -10.99 18.46 -8.58
CA VAL A 12 -11.39 17.95 -9.89
C VAL A 12 -12.91 17.92 -10.08
N SER A 13 -13.69 17.85 -9.00
CA SER A 13 -15.16 17.76 -9.09
C SER A 13 -15.90 19.09 -9.06
N THR A 14 -15.26 20.17 -8.62
CA THR A 14 -15.84 21.53 -8.58
C THR A 14 -16.03 22.16 -9.97
N VAL A 15 -15.43 21.57 -11.00
CA VAL A 15 -15.48 21.99 -12.41
C VAL A 15 -16.89 21.98 -13.03
N CYS A 16 -17.83 21.26 -12.43
CA CYS A 16 -19.24 21.20 -12.86
C CYS A 16 -20.14 22.35 -12.37
N ARG A 17 -19.69 23.19 -11.43
CA ARG A 17 -20.49 24.34 -10.97
C ARG A 17 -20.36 25.46 -12.00
N ASN A 18 -21.31 26.41 -12.03
CA ASN A 18 -21.26 27.68 -12.79
C ASN A 18 -20.11 28.59 -12.31
N SER A 19 -18.92 28.02 -12.15
CA SER A 19 -17.73 28.67 -11.65
C SER A 19 -17.10 29.49 -12.77
N PRO A 20 -16.63 30.71 -12.51
CA PRO A 20 -15.88 31.47 -13.51
C PRO A 20 -14.63 30.70 -13.98
N LYS A 21 -14.05 31.07 -15.13
CA LYS A 21 -12.86 30.38 -15.69
C LYS A 21 -11.66 30.37 -14.72
N ARG A 22 -11.48 31.41 -13.90
CA ARG A 22 -10.34 31.55 -12.98
C ARG A 22 -10.25 30.45 -11.91
N PRO A 23 -11.29 30.13 -11.12
CA PRO A 23 -11.24 29.02 -10.16
C PRO A 23 -11.01 27.65 -10.82
N LEU A 24 -11.40 27.47 -12.08
CA LEU A 24 -11.15 26.22 -12.81
C LEU A 24 -9.64 25.94 -12.99
N TYR A 25 -8.87 26.92 -13.46
CA TYR A 25 -7.41 26.78 -13.59
C TYR A 25 -6.72 26.68 -12.23
N VAL A 26 -7.20 27.40 -11.21
CA VAL A 26 -6.67 27.27 -9.84
C VAL A 26 -6.85 25.83 -9.34
N ASN A 27 -8.05 25.27 -9.50
CA ASN A 27 -8.32 23.88 -9.13
C ASN A 27 -7.48 22.89 -9.94
N ALA A 28 -7.21 23.18 -11.22
CA ALA A 28 -6.32 22.39 -12.06
C ALA A 28 -4.87 22.39 -11.54
N VAL A 29 -4.34 23.55 -11.19
CA VAL A 29 -3.01 23.67 -10.57
C VAL A 29 -2.96 22.91 -9.26
N VAL A 30 -3.93 23.13 -8.36
CA VAL A 30 -3.97 22.46 -7.05
C VAL A 30 -4.09 20.94 -7.20
N ALA A 31 -4.95 20.45 -8.11
CA ALA A 31 -5.07 19.02 -8.40
C ALA A 31 -3.75 18.42 -8.91
N GLY A 32 -3.04 19.14 -9.79
CA GLY A 32 -1.72 18.73 -10.29
C GLY A 32 -0.65 18.66 -9.20
N LEU A 33 -0.56 19.69 -8.36
CA LEU A 33 0.36 19.72 -7.22
C LEU A 33 0.07 18.57 -6.24
N LEU A 34 -1.20 18.33 -5.92
CA LEU A 34 -1.62 17.23 -5.04
C LEU A 34 -1.33 15.86 -5.67
N ALA A 35 -1.51 15.69 -6.98
CA ALA A 35 -1.12 14.46 -7.68
C ALA A 35 0.40 14.21 -7.59
N GLY A 36 1.21 15.27 -7.71
CA GLY A 36 2.66 15.19 -7.54
C GLY A 36 3.05 14.77 -6.12
N LEU A 37 2.43 15.37 -5.09
CA LEU A 37 2.65 14.98 -3.69
C LEU A 37 2.19 13.54 -3.41
N LEU A 38 1.07 13.12 -3.99
CA LEU A 38 0.60 11.74 -3.90
C LEU A 38 1.60 10.77 -4.55
N HIS A 39 2.20 11.13 -5.68
CA HIS A 39 3.26 10.33 -6.33
C HIS A 39 4.55 10.26 -5.51
N LEU A 40 5.00 11.35 -4.90
CA LEU A 40 6.15 11.30 -3.99
C LEU A 40 5.89 10.42 -2.76
N SER A 41 4.62 10.24 -2.37
CA SER A 41 4.27 9.43 -1.20
C SER A 41 4.23 7.92 -1.46
N ARG A 42 3.95 7.47 -2.69
CA ARG A 42 3.71 6.05 -3.02
C ARG A 42 3.94 5.68 -4.50
N ALA A 43 4.26 4.41 -4.73
CA ALA A 43 4.63 3.86 -6.04
C ALA A 43 3.51 3.94 -7.10
N GLU A 44 2.24 3.78 -6.73
CA GLU A 44 1.12 3.89 -7.66
C GLU A 44 0.75 5.34 -8.01
N GLY A 45 1.48 6.34 -7.49
CA GLY A 45 0.97 7.70 -7.53
C GLY A 45 1.05 8.40 -8.89
N LEU A 46 1.76 7.84 -9.88
CA LEU A 46 1.60 8.25 -11.29
C LEU A 46 0.14 8.12 -11.77
N LEU A 47 -0.60 7.17 -11.21
CA LEU A 47 -2.01 6.94 -11.51
C LEU A 47 -2.86 8.19 -11.21
N TRP A 48 -2.50 8.97 -10.20
CA TRP A 48 -3.20 10.22 -9.87
C TRP A 48 -3.08 11.24 -10.98
N ALA A 49 -1.92 11.37 -11.63
CA ALA A 49 -1.76 12.26 -12.77
C ALA A 49 -2.59 11.80 -13.99
N ILE A 50 -2.64 10.48 -14.23
CA ILE A 50 -3.42 9.87 -15.32
C ILE A 50 -4.93 10.04 -15.09
N MET A 51 -5.38 10.01 -13.84
CA MET A 51 -6.80 10.14 -13.49
C MET A 51 -7.36 11.56 -13.73
N ILE A 52 -6.53 12.61 -13.73
CA ILE A 52 -6.99 13.99 -13.93
C ILE A 52 -7.77 14.18 -15.24
N PRO A 53 -7.23 13.86 -16.43
CA PRO A 53 -7.98 14.00 -17.68
C PRO A 53 -9.23 13.11 -17.72
N VAL A 54 -9.18 11.90 -17.13
CA VAL A 54 -10.35 11.00 -17.04
C VAL A 54 -11.48 11.67 -16.26
N PHE A 55 -11.16 12.29 -15.13
CA PHE A 55 -12.17 12.93 -14.29
C PHE A 55 -12.69 14.24 -14.89
N TYR A 56 -11.83 15.05 -15.52
CA TYR A 56 -12.30 16.21 -16.28
C TYR A 56 -13.19 15.79 -17.44
N PHE A 57 -12.90 14.68 -18.11
CA PHE A 57 -13.74 14.12 -19.18
C PHE A 57 -15.11 13.72 -18.63
N VAL A 58 -15.16 12.90 -17.56
CA VAL A 58 -16.44 12.50 -16.92
C VAL A 58 -17.26 13.72 -16.49
N THR A 59 -16.59 14.71 -15.91
CA THR A 59 -17.20 15.96 -15.44
C THR A 59 -17.77 16.76 -16.60
N PHE A 60 -17.01 16.90 -17.67
CA PHE A 60 -17.40 17.60 -18.88
C PHE A 60 -18.66 16.98 -19.51
N PHE A 61 -18.68 15.65 -19.67
CA PHE A 61 -19.82 14.94 -20.25
C PHE A 61 -21.07 15.05 -19.39
N LYS A 62 -20.95 14.91 -18.07
CA LYS A 62 -22.10 15.01 -17.16
C LYS A 62 -22.68 16.42 -17.04
N CYS A 63 -21.86 17.45 -17.25
CA CYS A 63 -22.26 18.84 -17.07
C CYS A 63 -22.39 19.61 -18.39
N ARG A 64 -22.37 18.89 -19.52
CA ARG A 64 -22.45 19.45 -20.87
C ARG A 64 -23.68 20.35 -21.10
N GLU A 65 -24.80 20.02 -20.47
CA GLU A 65 -26.04 20.82 -20.58
C GLU A 65 -26.02 22.07 -19.70
N SER A 66 -25.35 22.02 -18.55
CA SER A 66 -25.31 23.12 -17.57
C SER A 66 -24.15 24.09 -17.79
N ALA A 67 -23.01 23.61 -18.30
CA ALA A 67 -21.81 24.40 -18.49
C ALA A 67 -21.27 24.19 -19.91
N ARG A 68 -21.47 25.19 -20.79
CA ARG A 68 -20.94 25.20 -22.16
C ARG A 68 -19.44 25.51 -22.17
N TYR A 69 -18.61 24.64 -21.60
CA TYR A 69 -17.17 24.76 -21.81
C TYR A 69 -16.80 24.19 -23.19
N PRO A 70 -15.97 24.89 -23.98
CA PRO A 70 -15.42 24.34 -25.22
C PRO A 70 -14.25 23.37 -24.93
N TRP A 71 -13.89 22.53 -25.92
CA TRP A 71 -12.89 21.46 -25.79
C TRP A 71 -11.48 21.98 -25.48
N ASP A 72 -11.17 23.19 -25.92
CA ASP A 72 -9.95 23.93 -25.61
C ASP A 72 -9.76 24.14 -24.11
N VAL A 73 -10.84 24.45 -23.37
CA VAL A 73 -10.78 24.63 -21.92
C VAL A 73 -10.43 23.31 -21.24
N PHE A 74 -11.03 22.19 -21.68
CA PHE A 74 -10.70 20.85 -21.17
C PHE A 74 -9.21 20.53 -21.37
N ILE A 75 -8.70 20.72 -22.59
CA ILE A 75 -7.29 20.48 -22.91
C ILE A 75 -6.40 21.38 -22.04
N ALA A 76 -6.73 22.67 -21.93
CA ALA A 76 -5.95 23.63 -21.17
C ALA A 76 -5.89 23.29 -19.67
N VAL A 77 -6.99 22.87 -19.05
CA VAL A 77 -6.99 22.49 -17.62
C VAL A 77 -6.23 21.20 -17.40
N SER A 78 -6.39 20.20 -18.28
CA SER A 78 -5.61 18.97 -18.21
C SER A 78 -4.11 19.24 -18.33
N LEU A 79 -3.69 20.04 -19.31
CA LEU A 79 -2.28 20.43 -19.48
C LEU A 79 -1.76 21.24 -18.29
N THR A 80 -2.57 22.15 -17.75
CA THR A 80 -2.22 22.94 -16.56
C THR A 80 -1.98 22.02 -15.36
N SER A 81 -2.86 21.05 -15.13
CA SER A 81 -2.69 20.07 -14.06
C SER A 81 -1.45 19.19 -14.26
N VAL A 82 -1.20 18.72 -15.48
CA VAL A 82 0.01 17.93 -15.79
C VAL A 82 1.27 18.78 -15.57
N GLY A 83 1.27 20.04 -15.99
CA GLY A 83 2.37 20.98 -15.74
C GLY A 83 2.62 21.15 -14.24
N ALA A 84 1.57 21.37 -13.44
CA ALA A 84 1.70 21.49 -11.99
C ALA A 84 2.19 20.18 -11.31
N TYR A 85 1.76 19.02 -11.79
CA TYR A 85 2.29 17.73 -11.36
C TYR A 85 3.80 17.61 -11.67
N LEU A 86 4.21 18.00 -12.87
CA LEU A 86 5.62 17.99 -13.27
C LEU A 86 6.46 18.95 -12.43
N LEU A 87 5.94 20.11 -12.00
CA LEU A 87 6.69 20.98 -11.09
C LEU A 87 7.11 20.27 -9.79
N VAL A 88 6.28 19.37 -9.27
CA VAL A 88 6.59 18.59 -8.07
C VAL A 88 7.51 17.41 -8.37
N MET A 89 7.25 16.68 -9.47
CA MET A 89 8.00 15.47 -9.80
C MET A 89 9.31 15.72 -10.56
N PHE A 90 9.49 16.90 -11.15
CA PHE A 90 10.66 17.22 -11.98
C PHE A 90 11.99 17.07 -11.21
N PRO A 91 12.16 17.59 -9.98
CA PRO A 91 13.40 17.37 -9.22
C PRO A 91 13.69 15.88 -8.99
N TRP A 92 12.65 15.08 -8.76
CA TRP A 92 12.78 13.64 -8.57
C TRP A 92 13.21 12.92 -9.86
N TYR A 93 12.63 13.29 -11.01
CA TYR A 93 13.04 12.72 -12.29
C TYR A 93 14.44 13.13 -12.70
N VAL A 94 14.85 14.38 -12.45
CA VAL A 94 16.23 14.83 -12.67
C VAL A 94 17.21 14.00 -11.84
N ARG A 95 16.92 13.80 -10.55
CA ARG A 95 17.71 12.91 -9.68
C ARG A 95 17.81 11.49 -10.25
N ASN A 96 16.70 10.94 -10.72
CA ASN A 96 16.67 9.56 -11.22
C ASN A 96 17.50 9.42 -12.50
N VAL A 97 17.37 10.36 -13.43
CA VAL A 97 18.16 10.39 -14.67
C VAL A 97 19.64 10.61 -14.37
N SER A 98 19.99 11.49 -13.41
CA SER A 98 21.40 11.72 -13.06
C SER A 98 22.06 10.53 -12.38
N LEU A 99 21.31 9.73 -11.61
CA LEU A 99 21.86 8.57 -10.88
C LEU A 99 21.83 7.28 -11.69
N TRP A 100 20.81 7.09 -12.53
CA TRP A 100 20.52 5.80 -13.18
C TRP A 100 20.40 5.89 -14.70
N GLY A 101 20.39 7.08 -15.29
CA GLY A 101 20.14 7.27 -16.73
C GLY A 101 18.67 7.03 -17.13
N SER A 102 17.75 6.89 -16.17
CA SER A 102 16.34 6.57 -16.41
C SER A 102 15.40 7.34 -15.48
N LEU A 103 14.13 7.52 -15.90
CA LEU A 103 13.11 8.24 -15.10
C LEU A 103 12.71 7.49 -13.83
N THR A 104 12.81 6.17 -13.83
CA THR A 104 12.53 5.31 -12.68
C THR A 104 13.80 4.59 -12.23
N PRO A 105 13.92 4.23 -10.95
CA PRO A 105 15.00 3.37 -10.48
C PRO A 105 15.07 2.05 -11.27
N PRO A 106 16.27 1.47 -11.44
CA PRO A 106 16.42 0.12 -11.98
C PRO A 106 15.59 -0.88 -11.18
N GLY A 107 14.99 -1.86 -11.87
CA GLY A 107 14.21 -2.91 -11.24
C GLY A 107 12.73 -2.59 -10.96
N SER A 108 12.29 -1.33 -11.03
CA SER A 108 10.86 -0.98 -10.79
C SER A 108 9.90 -1.73 -11.74
N SER A 109 10.29 -1.89 -13.00
CA SER A 109 9.50 -2.62 -14.00
C SER A 109 9.48 -4.14 -13.79
N LEU A 110 10.43 -4.70 -13.04
CA LEU A 110 10.52 -6.15 -12.80
C LEU A 110 9.37 -6.67 -11.93
N SER A 111 8.77 -5.78 -11.13
CA SER A 111 7.58 -6.08 -10.31
C SER A 111 6.36 -6.51 -11.14
N LEU A 112 6.32 -6.21 -12.44
CA LEU A 112 5.28 -6.70 -13.36
C LEU A 112 5.40 -8.20 -13.66
N TRP A 113 6.60 -8.78 -13.47
CA TRP A 113 6.95 -10.14 -13.88
C TRP A 113 7.04 -11.13 -12.71
N LEU A 114 6.55 -10.75 -11.54
CA LEU A 114 6.47 -11.66 -10.38
C LEU A 114 5.46 -12.79 -10.64
N THR A 115 5.78 -13.99 -10.17
CA THR A 115 4.86 -15.16 -10.17
C THR A 115 4.35 -15.48 -8.76
N ASN A 116 5.03 -14.98 -7.74
CA ASN A 116 4.64 -15.08 -6.33
C ASN A 116 5.21 -13.88 -5.54
N TYR A 117 4.86 -13.77 -4.26
CA TYR A 117 5.30 -12.65 -3.43
C TYR A 117 6.80 -12.67 -3.10
N ASN A 118 7.38 -13.86 -2.90
CA ASN A 118 8.78 -13.99 -2.52
C ASN A 118 9.74 -13.58 -3.65
N ASP A 119 9.26 -13.54 -4.90
CA ASP A 119 10.01 -13.00 -6.04
C ASP A 119 10.45 -11.54 -5.84
N LEU A 120 9.83 -10.79 -4.92
CA LEU A 120 10.29 -9.45 -4.54
C LEU A 120 11.73 -9.46 -4.03
N PHE A 121 12.16 -10.59 -3.46
CA PHE A 121 13.49 -10.81 -2.92
C PHE A 121 14.34 -11.72 -3.82
N SER A 122 14.01 -11.84 -5.11
CA SER A 122 14.78 -12.67 -6.05
C SER A 122 16.20 -12.15 -6.27
N TYR A 123 17.15 -13.07 -6.27
CA TYR A 123 18.54 -12.82 -6.64
C TYR A 123 19.04 -13.91 -7.61
N PRO A 124 19.72 -13.53 -8.72
CA PRO A 124 19.80 -12.18 -9.26
C PRO A 124 18.42 -11.70 -9.76
N ALA A 125 18.18 -10.39 -9.78
CA ALA A 125 16.90 -9.84 -10.23
C ALA A 125 16.57 -10.15 -11.71
N SER A 126 17.58 -10.54 -12.51
CA SER A 126 17.43 -10.93 -13.91
C SER A 126 16.58 -12.19 -14.12
N VAL A 127 16.30 -12.97 -13.09
CA VAL A 127 15.36 -14.10 -13.17
C VAL A 127 13.92 -13.64 -13.45
N LEU A 128 13.59 -12.38 -13.15
CA LEU A 128 12.27 -11.79 -13.33
C LEU A 128 12.08 -11.36 -14.79
N THR A 129 11.64 -12.31 -15.63
CA THR A 129 11.45 -12.10 -17.07
C THR A 129 10.00 -12.30 -17.50
N PRO A 130 9.57 -11.64 -18.60
CA PRO A 130 8.29 -11.94 -19.22
C PRO A 130 8.14 -13.43 -19.56
N GLN A 131 9.20 -14.08 -20.03
CA GLN A 131 9.20 -15.49 -20.42
C GLN A 131 8.87 -16.40 -19.23
N ARG A 132 9.55 -16.21 -18.08
CA ARG A 132 9.22 -16.91 -16.82
C ARG A 132 7.80 -16.61 -16.35
N TRP A 133 7.37 -15.37 -16.54
CA TRP A 133 6.02 -14.98 -16.16
C TRP A 133 4.95 -15.68 -17.04
N PHE A 134 5.17 -15.84 -18.34
CA PHE A 134 4.24 -16.56 -19.22
C PHE A 134 4.29 -18.08 -19.00
N SER A 135 5.43 -18.65 -18.60
CA SER A 135 5.61 -20.09 -18.42
C SER A 135 4.82 -20.67 -17.24
N GLN A 136 4.37 -19.85 -16.28
CA GLN A 136 3.50 -20.29 -15.18
C GLN A 136 2.08 -20.71 -15.64
N GLY A 137 1.72 -20.40 -16.89
CA GLY A 137 0.43 -20.70 -17.48
C GLY A 137 -0.64 -19.64 -17.21
N VAL A 138 -1.57 -19.52 -18.17
CA VAL A 138 -2.67 -18.53 -18.13
C VAL A 138 -3.58 -18.72 -16.91
N SER A 139 -3.80 -19.97 -16.48
CA SER A 139 -4.62 -20.28 -15.31
C SER A 139 -4.05 -19.66 -14.03
N SER A 140 -2.76 -19.85 -13.76
CA SER A 140 -2.06 -19.27 -12.59
C SER A 140 -2.07 -17.74 -12.65
N ILE A 141 -1.83 -17.18 -13.84
CA ILE A 141 -1.89 -15.74 -14.11
C ILE A 141 -3.26 -15.17 -13.71
N ILE A 142 -4.36 -15.74 -14.21
CA ILE A 142 -5.72 -15.26 -13.93
C ILE A 142 -6.07 -15.46 -12.45
N THR A 143 -5.76 -16.63 -11.90
CA THR A 143 -6.04 -16.98 -10.50
C THR A 143 -5.39 -15.99 -9.54
N ALA A 144 -4.14 -15.59 -9.78
CA ALA A 144 -3.46 -14.59 -8.95
C ALA A 144 -4.18 -13.23 -8.93
N ARG A 145 -4.74 -12.80 -10.07
CA ARG A 145 -5.48 -11.51 -10.18
C ARG A 145 -6.84 -11.59 -9.54
N LEU A 146 -7.59 -12.66 -9.77
CA LEU A 146 -8.90 -12.86 -9.18
C LEU A 146 -8.80 -13.00 -7.65
N SER A 147 -7.81 -13.75 -7.17
CA SER A 147 -7.50 -13.86 -5.74
C SER A 147 -7.15 -12.48 -5.15
N SER A 148 -6.30 -11.71 -5.85
CA SER A 148 -5.94 -10.37 -5.40
C SER A 148 -7.12 -9.40 -5.41
N LEU A 149 -7.99 -9.45 -6.41
CA LEU A 149 -9.24 -8.71 -6.44
C LEU A 149 -10.14 -9.08 -5.26
N GLY A 150 -10.31 -10.37 -4.97
CA GLY A 150 -11.04 -10.85 -3.80
C GLY A 150 -10.47 -10.32 -2.49
N ASN A 151 -9.16 -10.43 -2.27
CA ASN A 151 -8.48 -9.90 -1.08
C ASN A 151 -8.64 -8.38 -0.94
N ASN A 152 -8.57 -7.65 -2.04
CA ASN A 152 -8.72 -6.19 -2.02
C ASN A 152 -10.18 -5.77 -1.76
N LEU A 153 -11.16 -6.51 -2.27
CA LEU A 153 -12.58 -6.32 -1.93
C LEU A 153 -12.86 -6.65 -0.46
N LEU A 154 -12.26 -7.72 0.07
CA LEU A 154 -12.31 -8.03 1.51
C LEU A 154 -11.62 -6.95 2.35
N THR A 155 -10.53 -6.35 1.85
CA THR A 155 -9.88 -5.21 2.51
C THR A 155 -10.79 -3.99 2.53
N PHE A 156 -11.50 -3.70 1.44
CA PHE A 156 -12.49 -2.63 1.40
C PHE A 156 -13.62 -2.88 2.42
N ALA A 157 -14.26 -4.06 2.34
CA ALA A 157 -15.37 -4.42 3.23
C ALA A 157 -14.93 -4.50 4.70
N GLY A 158 -13.90 -5.29 4.99
CA GLY A 158 -13.43 -5.62 6.32
C GLY A 158 -12.66 -4.50 7.02
N VAL A 159 -11.86 -3.73 6.29
CA VAL A 159 -10.97 -2.72 6.89
C VAL A 159 -11.50 -1.31 6.69
N GLN A 160 -11.76 -0.88 5.44
CA GLN A 160 -12.18 0.51 5.17
C GLN A 160 -13.59 0.79 5.68
N THR A 161 -14.49 -0.18 5.55
CA THR A 161 -15.87 -0.06 6.04
C THR A 161 -16.13 -0.80 7.34
N MET A 162 -15.13 -1.46 7.94
CA MET A 162 -15.27 -2.24 9.19
C MET A 162 -16.45 -3.23 9.19
N ILE A 163 -16.90 -3.68 8.01
CA ILE A 163 -18.14 -4.43 7.72
C ILE A 163 -19.41 -3.64 8.07
N ILE A 164 -19.48 -3.06 9.27
CA ILE A 164 -20.62 -2.34 9.85
C ILE A 164 -20.99 -1.10 9.02
N PHE A 165 -20.01 -0.40 8.45
CA PHE A 165 -20.26 0.78 7.63
C PHE A 165 -20.62 0.47 6.18
N LEU A 166 -20.39 -0.75 5.71
CA LEU A 166 -20.61 -1.14 4.32
C LEU A 166 -22.04 -0.91 3.81
N PRO A 167 -23.12 -1.35 4.50
CA PRO A 167 -24.49 -1.12 4.02
C PRO A 167 -24.81 0.38 3.91
N PHE A 168 -24.35 1.19 4.86
CA PHE A 168 -24.57 2.64 4.83
C PHE A 168 -23.77 3.30 3.71
N PHE A 169 -22.52 2.89 3.49
CA PHE A 169 -21.74 3.36 2.35
C PHE A 169 -22.49 3.10 1.02
N ILE A 170 -23.02 1.89 0.82
CA ILE A 170 -23.77 1.52 -0.39
C ILE A 170 -25.00 2.42 -0.54
N VAL A 171 -25.81 2.59 0.51
CA VAL A 171 -27.00 3.46 0.46
C VAL A 171 -26.62 4.91 0.14
N GLY A 172 -25.54 5.42 0.75
CA GLY A 172 -25.05 6.78 0.51
C GLY A 172 -24.61 6.99 -0.94
N VAL A 173 -23.85 6.03 -1.48
CA VAL A 173 -23.47 6.02 -2.90
C VAL A 173 -24.71 5.99 -3.79
N LEU A 174 -25.66 5.08 -3.56
CA LEU A 174 -26.87 4.98 -4.37
C LEU A 174 -27.70 6.27 -4.34
N LYS A 175 -27.77 6.95 -3.18
CA LYS A 175 -28.46 8.24 -3.02
C LYS A 175 -27.78 9.37 -3.78
N LYS A 176 -26.45 9.36 -3.88
CA LYS A 176 -25.64 10.47 -4.42
C LYS A 176 -24.94 10.15 -5.74
N LYS A 177 -25.15 8.97 -6.34
CA LYS A 177 -24.51 8.51 -7.59
C LYS A 177 -24.61 9.46 -8.77
N HIS A 178 -25.63 10.31 -8.79
CA HIS A 178 -25.82 11.32 -9.83
C HIS A 178 -24.82 12.46 -9.73
N GLN A 179 -24.32 12.76 -8.52
CA GLN A 179 -23.35 13.84 -8.31
C GLN A 179 -21.99 13.46 -8.90
N THR A 180 -21.42 14.36 -9.70
CA THR A 180 -20.17 14.12 -10.44
C THR A 180 -19.00 13.76 -9.53
N TRP A 181 -18.87 14.41 -8.38
CA TRP A 181 -17.80 14.11 -7.42
C TRP A 181 -17.87 12.68 -6.88
N VAL A 182 -19.08 12.13 -6.64
CA VAL A 182 -19.27 10.74 -6.24
C VAL A 182 -18.87 9.80 -7.37
N THR A 183 -19.28 10.13 -8.61
CA THR A 183 -18.90 9.33 -9.79
C THR A 183 -17.38 9.30 -9.99
N ASN A 184 -16.70 10.44 -9.91
CA ASN A 184 -15.23 10.50 -10.04
C ASN A 184 -14.53 9.71 -8.93
N ASN A 185 -15.02 9.77 -7.69
CA ASN A 185 -14.47 8.94 -6.61
C ASN A 185 -14.68 7.44 -6.87
N LEU A 186 -15.85 7.01 -7.33
CA LEU A 186 -16.10 5.59 -7.66
C LEU A 186 -15.25 5.11 -8.83
N ILE A 187 -15.12 5.92 -9.89
CA ILE A 187 -14.25 5.60 -11.04
C ILE A 187 -12.80 5.54 -10.58
N GLY A 188 -12.34 6.53 -9.81
CA GLY A 188 -10.99 6.55 -9.25
C GLY A 188 -10.70 5.31 -8.40
N TYR A 189 -11.64 4.95 -7.52
CA TYR A 189 -11.53 3.77 -6.68
C TYR A 189 -11.47 2.49 -7.51
N GLY A 190 -12.34 2.37 -8.52
CA GLY A 190 -12.38 1.23 -9.43
C GLY A 190 -11.11 1.08 -10.27
N ILE A 191 -10.57 2.19 -10.79
CA ILE A 191 -9.29 2.21 -11.50
C ILE A 191 -8.17 1.79 -10.56
N LEU A 192 -8.10 2.32 -9.33
CA LEU A 192 -7.07 1.95 -8.36
C LEU A 192 -7.17 0.46 -7.97
N LEU A 193 -8.39 -0.03 -7.71
CA LEU A 193 -8.65 -1.44 -7.41
C LEU A 193 -8.19 -2.34 -8.56
N GLY A 194 -8.61 -2.02 -9.79
CA GLY A 194 -8.21 -2.77 -10.99
C GLY A 194 -6.70 -2.73 -11.22
N PHE A 195 -6.08 -1.55 -11.12
CA PHE A 195 -4.64 -1.36 -11.29
C PHE A 195 -3.84 -2.21 -10.30
N MET A 196 -4.17 -2.12 -9.01
CA MET A 196 -3.47 -2.87 -7.96
C MET A 196 -3.75 -4.38 -8.04
N SER A 197 -4.97 -4.80 -8.33
CA SER A 197 -5.31 -6.23 -8.44
C SER A 197 -4.75 -6.88 -9.70
N VAL A 198 -4.67 -6.16 -10.83
CA VAL A 198 -4.29 -6.74 -12.13
C VAL A 198 -2.78 -6.69 -12.36
N LEU A 199 -2.17 -5.51 -12.17
CA LEU A 199 -0.75 -5.29 -12.47
C LEU A 199 0.14 -5.72 -11.31
N PHE A 200 -0.31 -5.55 -10.06
CA PHE A 200 0.50 -5.80 -8.86
C PHE A 200 -0.19 -6.74 -7.86
N PRO A 201 -0.67 -7.93 -8.28
CA PRO A 201 -1.53 -8.77 -7.46
C PRO A 201 -0.92 -9.14 -6.10
N PHE A 202 0.40 -9.42 -6.08
CA PHE A 202 1.11 -9.85 -4.88
C PHE A 202 1.35 -8.71 -3.89
N ALA A 203 1.76 -7.53 -4.37
CA ALA A 203 1.93 -6.36 -3.50
C ALA A 203 0.58 -5.85 -2.98
N ALA A 204 -0.46 -5.88 -3.82
CA ALA A 204 -1.79 -5.41 -3.45
C ALA A 204 -2.40 -6.23 -2.31
N SER A 205 -2.35 -7.57 -2.42
CA SER A 205 -2.87 -8.50 -1.39
C SER A 205 -2.11 -8.43 -0.06
N ARG A 206 -0.87 -7.94 -0.06
CA ARG A 206 -0.03 -7.81 1.15
C ARG A 206 -0.06 -6.41 1.76
N GLY A 207 -1.15 -5.67 1.53
CA GLY A 207 -1.39 -4.35 2.14
C GLY A 207 -1.11 -3.15 1.22
N GLY A 208 -0.54 -3.37 0.03
CA GLY A 208 -0.31 -2.31 -0.95
C GLY A 208 -1.60 -1.56 -1.31
N PHE A 209 -2.70 -2.30 -1.54
CA PHE A 209 -4.00 -1.70 -1.83
C PHE A 209 -4.60 -0.97 -0.62
N LEU A 210 -4.48 -1.53 0.59
CA LEU A 210 -4.96 -0.89 1.82
C LEU A 210 -4.38 0.51 1.99
N HIS A 211 -3.07 0.65 1.80
CA HIS A 211 -2.43 1.96 1.92
C HIS A 211 -2.82 2.90 0.77
N ALA A 212 -2.85 2.41 -0.47
CA ALA A 212 -3.20 3.22 -1.64
C ALA A 212 -4.64 3.77 -1.56
N SER A 213 -5.57 2.92 -1.16
CA SER A 213 -7.00 3.23 -1.02
C SER A 213 -7.30 4.26 0.08
N SER A 214 -6.35 4.54 0.98
CA SER A 214 -6.50 5.57 2.01
C SER A 214 -6.78 6.97 1.44
N ALA A 215 -6.37 7.25 0.19
CA ALA A 215 -6.74 8.48 -0.50
C ALA A 215 -8.27 8.68 -0.63
N PHE A 216 -9.06 7.61 -0.54
CA PHE A 216 -10.52 7.61 -0.64
C PHE A 216 -11.23 7.52 0.72
N SER A 217 -10.52 7.43 1.84
CA SER A 217 -11.15 7.21 3.16
C SER A 217 -12.18 8.27 3.51
N VAL A 218 -11.91 9.55 3.21
CA VAL A 218 -12.85 10.65 3.47
C VAL A 218 -14.13 10.49 2.63
N PHE A 219 -14.01 10.05 1.38
CA PHE A 219 -15.16 9.75 0.54
C PHE A 219 -16.01 8.62 1.12
N VAL A 220 -15.37 7.52 1.55
CA VAL A 220 -16.05 6.40 2.19
C VAL A 220 -16.82 6.87 3.42
N TRP A 221 -16.18 7.64 4.31
CA TRP A 221 -16.82 8.15 5.53
C TRP A 221 -18.01 9.09 5.26
N ILE A 222 -17.88 10.00 4.29
CA ILE A 222 -18.99 10.89 3.90
C ILE A 222 -20.16 10.07 3.35
N MET A 223 -19.92 9.08 2.48
CA MET A 223 -20.98 8.23 1.94
C MET A 223 -21.64 7.38 3.02
N THR A 224 -20.87 6.84 3.97
CA THR A 224 -21.41 6.15 5.15
C THR A 224 -22.36 7.07 5.93
N ALA A 225 -21.96 8.29 6.25
CA ALA A 225 -22.80 9.25 6.99
C ALA A 225 -24.09 9.61 6.22
N VAL A 226 -23.98 9.83 4.90
CA VAL A 226 -25.14 10.11 4.04
C VAL A 226 -26.10 8.92 4.01
N GLY A 227 -25.59 7.70 3.89
CA GLY A 227 -26.44 6.51 3.84
C GLY A 227 -27.09 6.20 5.18
N LEU A 228 -26.38 6.41 6.31
CA LEU A 228 -26.97 6.28 7.64
C LEU A 228 -28.16 7.22 7.81
N LYS A 229 -27.99 8.50 7.46
CA LYS A 229 -29.08 9.48 7.51
C LYS A 229 -30.25 9.08 6.59
N GLU A 230 -29.97 8.62 5.38
CA GLU A 230 -31.00 8.15 4.44
C GLU A 230 -31.79 6.95 5.01
N VAL A 231 -31.13 5.98 5.62
CA VAL A 231 -31.79 4.83 6.25
C VAL A 231 -32.72 5.28 7.37
N ILE A 232 -32.26 6.16 8.26
CA ILE A 232 -33.06 6.63 9.41
C ILE A 232 -34.26 7.47 8.96
N THR A 233 -34.08 8.36 7.97
CA THR A 233 -35.17 9.20 7.47
C THR A 233 -36.31 8.39 6.85
N LYS A 234 -36.01 7.23 6.27
CA LYS A 234 -36.98 6.30 5.65
C LYS A 234 -37.71 5.38 6.63
N LEU A 235 -37.36 5.39 7.92
CA LEU A 235 -38.08 4.60 8.91
C LEU A 235 -39.54 5.08 9.06
N PRO A 236 -40.51 4.17 9.24
CA PRO A 236 -41.95 4.44 9.23
C PRO A 236 -42.46 5.12 10.52
N THR A 237 -41.66 5.98 11.13
CA THR A 237 -42.03 6.78 12.31
C THR A 237 -42.32 8.22 11.91
N ASN A 238 -43.44 8.77 12.41
CA ASN A 238 -43.89 10.13 12.09
C ASN A 238 -43.34 11.19 13.07
N LYS A 239 -42.57 10.78 14.09
CA LYS A 239 -42.04 11.69 15.11
C LYS A 239 -40.59 12.07 14.77
N ASN A 240 -40.38 13.31 14.33
CA ASN A 240 -39.03 13.85 14.05
C ASN A 240 -38.08 13.71 15.26
N VAL A 241 -38.61 13.87 16.48
CA VAL A 241 -37.85 13.68 17.73
C VAL A 241 -37.31 12.25 17.85
N ALA A 242 -38.12 11.24 17.51
CA ALA A 242 -37.69 9.84 17.57
C ALA A 242 -36.62 9.52 16.50
N LYS A 243 -36.70 10.13 15.31
CA LYS A 243 -35.66 9.97 14.27
C LYS A 243 -34.32 10.58 14.70
N HIS A 244 -34.33 11.78 15.28
CA HIS A 244 -33.10 12.41 15.78
C HIS A 244 -32.50 11.65 16.97
N GLN A 245 -33.32 11.16 17.90
CA GLN A 245 -32.83 10.32 19.01
C GLN A 245 -32.20 9.02 18.49
N LEU A 246 -32.81 8.37 17.49
CA LEU A 246 -32.26 7.17 16.88
C LEU A 246 -30.96 7.44 16.11
N GLU A 247 -30.86 8.57 15.39
CA GLU A 247 -29.63 9.01 14.75
C GLU A 247 -28.49 9.18 15.75
N ASN A 248 -28.73 9.89 16.84
CA ASN A 248 -27.74 10.06 17.90
C ASN A 248 -27.36 8.72 18.54
N LEU A 249 -28.34 7.86 18.83
CA LEU A 249 -28.08 6.53 19.41
C LEU A 249 -27.20 5.68 18.48
N VAL A 250 -27.52 5.61 17.19
CA VAL A 250 -26.73 4.83 16.22
C VAL A 250 -25.34 5.40 16.07
N LEU A 251 -25.18 6.73 15.98
CA LEU A 251 -23.86 7.37 15.93
C LEU A 251 -23.02 7.06 17.18
N VAL A 252 -23.61 7.16 18.37
CA VAL A 252 -22.93 6.81 19.63
C VAL A 252 -22.54 5.34 19.64
N MET A 253 -23.43 4.42 19.25
CA MET A 253 -23.12 3.00 19.17
C MET A 253 -21.98 2.72 18.17
N LEU A 254 -21.97 3.36 17.01
CA LEU A 254 -20.89 3.19 16.02
C LEU A 254 -19.55 3.68 16.56
N VAL A 255 -19.52 4.81 17.26
CA VAL A 255 -18.31 5.34 17.92
C VAL A 255 -17.84 4.38 19.02
N VAL A 256 -18.75 3.91 19.88
CA VAL A 256 -18.42 2.98 20.98
C VAL A 256 -17.90 1.66 20.42
N ILE A 257 -18.58 1.04 19.45
CA ILE A 257 -18.14 -0.21 18.82
C ILE A 257 -16.78 -0.05 18.17
N THR A 258 -16.57 1.04 17.41
CA THR A 258 -15.27 1.32 16.78
C THR A 258 -14.18 1.52 17.83
N GLY A 259 -14.48 2.23 18.91
CA GLY A 259 -13.58 2.44 20.04
C GLY A 259 -13.21 1.14 20.74
N VAL A 260 -14.19 0.28 21.04
CA VAL A 260 -13.97 -1.03 21.67
C VAL A 260 -13.13 -1.93 20.77
N ILE A 261 -13.45 -2.03 19.48
CA ILE A 261 -12.65 -2.81 18.51
C ILE A 261 -11.22 -2.27 18.44
N SER A 262 -11.06 -0.95 18.39
CA SER A 262 -9.74 -0.31 18.32
C SER A 262 -8.92 -0.57 19.58
N LEU A 263 -9.53 -0.45 20.77
CA LEU A 263 -8.89 -0.75 22.05
C LEU A 263 -8.53 -2.23 22.18
N TYR A 264 -9.40 -3.12 21.72
CA TYR A 264 -9.12 -4.55 21.70
C TYR A 264 -7.93 -4.88 20.78
N LEU A 265 -7.93 -4.36 19.55
CA LEU A 265 -6.82 -4.54 18.61
C LEU A 265 -5.51 -3.93 19.14
N PHE A 266 -5.59 -2.76 19.78
CA PHE A 266 -4.45 -2.13 20.45
C PHE A 266 -3.92 -3.00 21.58
N SER A 267 -4.80 -3.53 22.43
CA SER A 267 -4.43 -4.44 23.53
C SER A 267 -3.63 -5.63 23.01
N ILE A 268 -4.15 -6.36 22.01
CA ILE A 268 -3.48 -7.57 21.53
C ILE A 268 -2.20 -7.28 20.70
N ARG A 269 -2.13 -6.14 19.99
CA ARG A 269 -0.99 -5.82 19.09
C ARG A 269 0.11 -5.02 19.76
N VAL A 270 -0.22 -4.19 20.73
CA VAL A 270 0.73 -3.27 21.38
C VAL A 270 1.08 -3.74 22.78
N VAL A 271 0.08 -4.09 23.59
CA VAL A 271 0.29 -4.53 24.97
C VAL A 271 0.69 -6.00 24.99
N GLY A 272 -0.12 -6.89 24.42
CA GLY A 272 0.10 -8.33 24.45
C GLY A 272 -0.42 -8.97 25.74
N GLU A 273 0.24 -10.04 26.18
CA GLU A 273 -0.10 -10.77 27.39
C GLU A 273 0.26 -9.99 28.66
N PHE A 274 -0.53 -10.18 29.72
CA PHE A 274 -0.25 -9.62 31.03
C PHE A 274 1.06 -10.20 31.59
N ASP A 275 1.85 -9.37 32.30
CA ASP A 275 3.20 -9.69 32.82
C ASP A 275 4.28 -10.01 31.77
N GLN A 276 3.99 -9.90 30.47
CA GLN A 276 4.99 -9.95 29.41
C GLN A 276 5.40 -8.54 28.98
N PRO A 277 6.62 -8.37 28.43
CA PRO A 277 6.99 -7.14 27.75
C PRO A 277 6.02 -6.84 26.60
N LEU A 278 5.75 -5.55 26.38
CA LEU A 278 4.89 -5.06 25.30
C LEU A 278 5.11 -5.85 24.01
N ALA A 279 4.05 -6.43 23.46
CA ALA A 279 4.10 -7.21 22.21
C ALA A 279 4.79 -6.44 21.08
N TRP A 280 4.55 -5.12 21.00
CA TRP A 280 5.20 -4.25 20.02
C TRP A 280 6.73 -4.21 20.13
N ARG A 281 7.30 -4.49 21.30
CA ARG A 281 8.76 -4.49 21.54
C ARG A 281 9.41 -5.85 21.29
N GLN A 282 8.64 -6.92 21.07
CA GLN A 282 9.20 -8.26 20.94
C GLN A 282 10.18 -8.39 19.75
N PRO A 283 9.89 -7.88 18.54
CA PRO A 283 10.86 -7.92 17.44
C PRO A 283 12.16 -7.19 17.77
N ALA A 284 12.06 -6.07 18.50
CA ALA A 284 13.25 -5.31 18.89
C ALA A 284 14.12 -6.08 19.90
N LYS A 285 13.49 -6.80 20.83
CA LYS A 285 14.20 -7.67 21.79
C LYS A 285 14.90 -8.82 21.10
N GLU A 286 14.26 -9.44 20.11
CA GLU A 286 14.86 -10.51 19.31
C GLU A 286 16.12 -10.00 18.59
N PHE A 287 16.05 -8.85 17.91
CA PHE A 287 17.21 -8.27 17.24
C PHE A 287 18.32 -7.84 18.20
N MET A 288 17.99 -7.31 19.40
CA MET A 288 18.99 -7.04 20.44
C MET A 288 19.66 -8.33 20.95
N ALA A 289 18.92 -9.43 21.06
CA ALA A 289 19.48 -10.72 21.47
C ALA A 289 20.41 -11.29 20.39
N ILE A 290 20.01 -11.21 19.12
CA ILE A 290 20.85 -11.58 17.97
C ILE A 290 22.14 -10.75 17.95
N ASP A 291 22.03 -9.43 18.08
CA ASP A 291 23.18 -8.51 18.08
C ASP A 291 24.16 -8.80 19.23
N LYS A 292 23.63 -9.09 20.41
CA LYS A 292 24.43 -9.56 21.55
C LYS A 292 25.14 -10.88 21.23
N GLY A 293 24.45 -11.85 20.63
CA GLY A 293 25.03 -13.12 20.19
C GLY A 293 26.17 -12.92 19.21
N LEU A 294 25.98 -12.08 18.18
CA LEU A 294 27.03 -11.74 17.21
C LEU A 294 28.27 -11.16 17.92
N THR A 295 28.06 -10.21 18.82
CA THR A 295 29.14 -9.54 19.56
C THR A 295 29.88 -10.50 20.50
N MET A 296 29.16 -11.37 21.21
CA MET A 296 29.74 -12.36 22.11
C MET A 296 30.58 -13.42 21.37
N ASN A 297 30.25 -13.71 20.11
CA ASN A 297 31.01 -14.60 19.25
C ASN A 297 32.10 -13.89 18.45
N GLY A 298 32.40 -12.62 18.76
CA GLY A 298 33.52 -11.89 18.18
C GLY A 298 33.31 -11.35 16.77
N ILE A 299 32.06 -11.28 16.28
CA ILE A 299 31.70 -10.73 14.97
C ILE A 299 31.69 -9.20 15.03
N TRP A 300 32.44 -8.56 14.15
CA TRP A 300 32.72 -7.12 14.21
C TRP A 300 31.51 -6.30 13.74
N GLU A 301 31.38 -5.06 14.23
CA GLU A 301 30.20 -4.21 13.94
C GLU A 301 30.08 -3.84 12.46
N GLU A 302 31.19 -3.87 11.73
CA GLU A 302 31.28 -3.56 10.30
C GLU A 302 30.96 -4.76 9.41
N ASP A 303 30.87 -5.97 9.97
CA ASP A 303 30.55 -7.17 9.21
C ASP A 303 29.11 -7.13 8.68
N ILE A 304 28.95 -7.50 7.41
CA ILE A 304 27.64 -7.50 6.74
C ILE A 304 26.88 -8.76 7.15
N ILE A 305 25.70 -8.55 7.74
CA ILE A 305 24.83 -9.63 8.20
C ILE A 305 23.68 -9.85 7.21
N PHE A 306 23.54 -11.06 6.68
CA PHE A 306 22.33 -11.46 5.96
C PHE A 306 21.22 -11.84 6.94
N ILE A 307 20.08 -11.15 6.89
CA ILE A 307 18.94 -11.37 7.80
C ILE A 307 17.62 -10.96 7.12
N ASN A 308 16.50 -11.61 7.47
CA ASN A 308 15.24 -11.44 6.74
C ASN A 308 14.66 -10.01 6.81
N ASP A 309 14.71 -9.35 7.97
CA ASP A 309 14.30 -7.95 8.14
C ASP A 309 15.52 -7.06 8.39
N SER A 310 16.33 -6.90 7.35
CA SER A 310 17.57 -6.12 7.41
C SER A 310 17.37 -4.63 7.79
N PRO A 311 16.30 -3.93 7.37
CA PRO A 311 16.07 -2.55 7.80
C PRO A 311 15.80 -2.43 9.30
N SER A 312 14.95 -3.29 9.87
CA SER A 312 14.65 -3.26 11.30
C SER A 312 15.87 -3.67 12.12
N PHE A 313 16.60 -4.70 11.68
CA PHE A 313 17.83 -5.11 12.35
C PHE A 313 18.86 -3.98 12.36
N HIS A 314 19.16 -3.37 11.20
CA HIS A 314 20.08 -2.24 11.11
C HIS A 314 19.67 -1.06 11.99
N TRP A 315 18.37 -0.73 12.04
CA TRP A 315 17.87 0.34 12.91
C TRP A 315 18.15 0.10 14.41
N ILE A 316 18.20 -1.17 14.84
CA ILE A 316 18.36 -1.55 16.24
C ILE A 316 19.82 -1.78 16.61
N SER A 317 20.57 -2.51 15.78
CA SER A 317 21.96 -2.90 16.05
C SER A 317 23.00 -1.95 15.46
N ASN A 318 22.60 -1.06 14.54
CA ASN A 318 23.49 -0.22 13.74
C ASN A 318 24.49 -1.02 12.86
N ARG A 319 24.34 -2.35 12.76
CA ARG A 319 25.19 -3.21 11.91
C ARG A 319 24.77 -3.15 10.44
N PRO A 320 25.70 -3.21 9.48
CA PRO A 320 25.37 -3.38 8.07
C PRO A 320 24.58 -4.67 7.84
N ALA A 321 23.45 -4.57 7.16
CA ALA A 321 22.55 -5.72 6.98
C ALA A 321 21.95 -5.79 5.58
N LEU A 322 21.89 -7.00 5.04
CA LEU A 322 21.28 -7.30 3.74
C LEU A 322 20.17 -8.35 3.89
N VAL A 323 19.16 -8.26 3.04
CA VAL A 323 18.03 -9.18 3.07
C VAL A 323 18.42 -10.55 2.51
N ILE A 324 17.95 -11.62 3.16
CA ILE A 324 18.09 -12.99 2.65
C ILE A 324 17.30 -13.11 1.33
N PRO A 325 17.93 -13.50 0.21
CA PRO A 325 17.24 -13.64 -1.06
C PRO A 325 16.27 -14.84 -1.02
N ASN A 326 15.22 -14.77 -1.84
CA ASN A 326 14.37 -15.92 -2.07
C ASN A 326 15.10 -16.96 -2.94
N GLY A 327 15.33 -18.14 -2.38
CA GLY A 327 16.03 -19.24 -3.03
C GLY A 327 16.44 -20.32 -2.04
N ASP A 328 17.29 -21.22 -2.51
CA ASP A 328 17.98 -22.25 -1.74
C ASP A 328 19.34 -21.73 -1.24
N GLU A 329 20.12 -22.64 -0.64
CA GLU A 329 21.46 -22.35 -0.11
C GLU A 329 22.41 -21.81 -1.18
N ASP A 330 22.33 -22.31 -2.42
CA ASP A 330 23.18 -21.88 -3.54
C ASP A 330 22.92 -20.41 -3.91
N VAL A 331 21.64 -20.01 -4.01
CA VAL A 331 21.27 -18.61 -4.27
C VAL A 331 21.74 -17.70 -3.15
N LEU A 332 21.61 -18.14 -1.90
CA LEU A 332 22.07 -17.41 -0.74
C LEU A 332 23.59 -17.21 -0.77
N LEU A 333 24.37 -18.28 -1.00
CA LEU A 333 25.83 -18.20 -1.10
C LEU A 333 26.28 -17.32 -2.25
N ALA A 334 25.62 -17.40 -3.42
CA ALA A 334 25.91 -16.52 -4.55
C ALA A 334 25.69 -15.03 -4.20
N ALA A 335 24.67 -14.72 -3.41
CA ALA A 335 24.42 -13.36 -2.93
C ALA A 335 25.46 -12.94 -1.88
N MET A 336 25.73 -13.78 -0.88
CA MET A 336 26.72 -13.50 0.16
C MET A 336 28.11 -13.24 -0.44
N ASN A 337 28.54 -14.08 -1.38
CA ASN A 337 29.79 -13.90 -2.12
C ASN A 337 29.82 -12.58 -2.91
N ARG A 338 28.73 -12.22 -3.59
CA ARG A 338 28.65 -10.97 -4.37
C ARG A 338 28.82 -9.72 -3.51
N TYR A 339 28.29 -9.76 -2.29
CA TYR A 339 28.31 -8.66 -1.33
C TYR A 339 29.42 -8.79 -0.28
N GLN A 340 30.29 -9.81 -0.42
CA GLN A 340 31.40 -10.07 0.50
C GLN A 340 30.96 -10.23 1.97
N ALA A 341 29.76 -10.78 2.17
CA ALA A 341 29.23 -11.08 3.49
C ALA A 341 29.62 -12.51 3.90
N LYS A 342 29.98 -12.70 5.17
CA LYS A 342 30.34 -14.01 5.74
C LYS A 342 29.28 -14.57 6.68
N TYR A 343 28.46 -13.69 7.26
CA TYR A 343 27.56 -14.05 8.35
C TYR A 343 26.10 -14.03 7.91
N LEU A 344 25.36 -15.02 8.37
CA LEU A 344 23.94 -15.22 8.15
C LEU A 344 23.23 -15.39 9.48
N VAL A 345 22.17 -14.61 9.70
CA VAL A 345 21.21 -14.83 10.77
C VAL A 345 19.94 -15.40 10.18
N LEU A 346 19.75 -16.71 10.35
CA LEU A 346 18.58 -17.42 9.85
C LEU A 346 17.53 -17.53 10.95
N GLN A 347 16.45 -16.76 10.82
CA GLN A 347 15.33 -16.76 11.76
C GLN A 347 14.28 -17.83 11.37
N LYS A 348 13.40 -18.18 12.31
CA LYS A 348 12.28 -19.11 12.08
C LYS A 348 11.39 -18.70 10.91
N ASN A 349 11.26 -17.39 10.67
CA ASN A 349 10.67 -16.86 9.45
C ASN A 349 11.78 -16.70 8.39
N HIS A 350 11.99 -17.73 7.57
CA HIS A 350 12.99 -17.79 6.49
C HIS A 350 12.34 -18.18 5.15
N PRO A 351 13.02 -17.92 4.01
CA PRO A 351 12.61 -18.45 2.71
C PRO A 351 12.46 -19.99 2.75
N PRO A 352 11.42 -20.58 2.13
CA PRO A 352 11.18 -22.03 2.18
C PRO A 352 12.35 -22.90 1.70
N GLY A 353 13.18 -22.39 0.78
CA GLY A 353 14.37 -23.11 0.30
C GLY A 353 15.48 -23.27 1.33
N LEU A 354 15.38 -22.60 2.49
CA LEU A 354 16.35 -22.68 3.58
C LEU A 354 15.83 -23.45 4.80
N SER A 355 14.69 -24.15 4.67
CA SER A 355 14.10 -24.89 5.79
C SER A 355 14.98 -26.03 6.29
N ASP A 356 15.68 -26.73 5.39
CA ASP A 356 16.63 -27.78 5.78
C ASP A 356 17.84 -27.20 6.51
N LEU A 357 18.38 -26.07 6.03
CA LEU A 357 19.46 -25.34 6.69
C LEU A 357 19.04 -24.85 8.09
N PHE A 358 17.81 -24.38 8.27
CA PHE A 358 17.32 -23.95 9.58
C PHE A 358 17.14 -25.13 10.54
N ALA A 359 16.63 -26.26 10.05
CA ALA A 359 16.34 -27.44 10.86
C ALA A 359 17.61 -28.22 11.23
N ASN A 360 18.56 -28.35 10.30
CA ASN A 360 19.77 -29.15 10.43
C ASN A 360 21.03 -28.37 9.98
N PRO A 361 21.36 -27.23 10.61
CA PRO A 361 22.46 -26.37 10.15
C PRO A 361 23.82 -27.08 10.15
N GLU A 362 24.03 -28.04 11.05
CA GLU A 362 25.26 -28.84 11.14
C GLU A 362 25.50 -29.76 9.92
N GLN A 363 24.46 -30.02 9.13
CA GLN A 363 24.57 -30.84 7.92
C GLN A 363 24.93 -30.01 6.67
N SER A 364 25.00 -28.68 6.80
CA SER A 364 25.38 -27.82 5.68
C SER A 364 26.86 -27.97 5.37
N ASP A 365 27.17 -28.23 4.11
CA ASP A 365 28.54 -28.22 3.60
C ASP A 365 29.10 -26.80 3.47
N SER A 366 28.25 -25.77 3.42
CA SER A 366 28.66 -24.39 3.13
C SER A 366 28.71 -23.48 4.36
N PHE A 367 28.03 -23.87 5.45
CA PHE A 367 27.93 -23.06 6.66
C PHE A 367 28.48 -23.78 7.89
N VAL A 368 29.05 -23.01 8.82
CA VAL A 368 29.40 -23.43 10.18
C VAL A 368 28.44 -22.75 11.15
N THR A 369 27.85 -23.53 12.06
CA THR A 369 27.04 -22.97 13.15
C THR A 369 27.92 -22.31 14.19
N ILE A 370 27.73 -21.01 14.42
CA ILE A 370 28.36 -20.26 15.51
C ILE A 370 27.49 -20.36 16.76
N GLU A 371 26.21 -20.04 16.62
CA GLU A 371 25.24 -20.05 17.70
C GLU A 371 23.88 -20.50 17.19
N GLN A 372 23.14 -21.23 18.02
CA GLN A 372 21.79 -21.64 17.66
C GLN A 372 20.82 -21.61 18.84
N THR A 373 19.60 -21.14 18.55
CA THR A 373 18.45 -21.17 19.46
C THR A 373 17.27 -21.89 18.78
N SER A 374 16.12 -21.93 19.45
CA SER A 374 14.86 -22.41 18.85
C SER A 374 14.33 -21.49 17.75
N ASP A 375 14.66 -20.19 17.80
CA ASP A 375 14.03 -19.17 16.98
C ASP A 375 14.95 -18.59 15.91
N TRP A 376 16.27 -18.68 16.09
CA TRP A 376 17.25 -18.19 15.13
C TRP A 376 18.60 -18.94 15.23
N LYS A 377 19.38 -18.87 14.15
CA LYS A 377 20.72 -19.44 14.00
C LYS A 377 21.69 -18.34 13.52
N ILE A 378 22.89 -18.28 14.08
CA ILE A 378 24.01 -17.50 13.56
C ILE A 378 24.96 -18.47 12.87
N LEU A 379 25.15 -18.27 11.57
CA LEU A 379 25.93 -19.12 10.68
C LEU A 379 27.04 -18.30 10.01
N GLU A 380 28.18 -18.93 9.75
CA GLU A 380 29.30 -18.35 8.99
C GLU A 380 29.60 -19.23 7.77
N THR A 381 29.88 -18.60 6.62
CA THR A 381 30.31 -19.31 5.41
C THR A 381 31.69 -19.94 5.60
N LYS A 382 31.85 -21.20 5.14
CA LYS A 382 33.13 -21.94 5.19
C LYS A 382 34.21 -21.40 4.26
#